data_AF-A0A6I9URR4-F1
#
_entry.id   AF-A0A6I9URR4-F1
#
_cell.length_a   1.000
_cell.length_b   1.000
_cell.length_c   1.000
_cell.angle_alpha   90.00
_cell.angle_beta   90.00
_cell.angle_gamma   90.00
#
_symmetry.space_group_name_H-M   'P 1'
#
loop_
_entity.id
_entity.type
_entity.pdbx_description
1 polymer ?
#
loop_
_entity_poly.entity_id
_entity_poly.type
_entity_poly.pdbx_seq_one_letter_code
_entity_poly.pdbx_strand_id
1 'polypeptide(L)'
;MAAVEQDFNDLLDNIFLAEDNIVKESYQEGLEVGRARGEKEGYELGYKKGLRLGKELGEIYSSVVAQQKHTENVQHALQQLRTSIDQFPRDNNAEADIIGMVEDIRNQYKRVRVLTAGKVGKTTKKVENNSSSSGATEKAKDFSF
;
A
#
# COMPACT_ATOMS: atom_id res chain seq x y z
N MET A 1 -50.62 -33.02 -10.83
CA MET A 1 -49.14 -33.00 -10.71
C MET A 1 -48.67 -34.40 -11.04
N ALA A 2 -48.09 -34.61 -12.22
CA ALA A 2 -47.58 -35.92 -12.60
C ALA A 2 -46.34 -36.20 -11.74
N ALA A 3 -46.42 -37.24 -10.89
CA ALA A 3 -45.25 -37.74 -10.19
C ALA A 3 -44.27 -38.23 -11.26
N VAL A 4 -43.06 -37.67 -11.27
CA VAL A 4 -41.96 -38.21 -12.08
C VAL A 4 -41.66 -39.59 -11.49
N GLU A 5 -42.05 -40.67 -12.18
CA GLU A 5 -41.52 -42.00 -11.88
C GLU A 5 -40.01 -41.91 -12.06
N GLN A 6 -39.27 -41.85 -10.95
CA GLN A 6 -37.82 -42.07 -11.00
C GLN A 6 -37.59 -43.48 -11.48
N ASP A 7 -36.79 -43.64 -12.54
CA ASP A 7 -36.35 -44.95 -13.00
C ASP A 7 -35.65 -45.64 -11.81
N PHE A 8 -36.02 -46.90 -11.57
CA PHE A 8 -35.42 -47.71 -10.52
C PHE A 8 -33.90 -47.80 -10.69
N ASN A 9 -33.41 -47.79 -11.94
CA ASN A 9 -31.98 -47.79 -12.22
C ASN A 9 -31.31 -46.47 -11.78
N ASP A 10 -31.94 -45.32 -12.02
CA ASP A 10 -31.43 -44.02 -11.55
C ASP A 10 -31.39 -43.96 -10.01
N LEU A 11 -32.37 -44.55 -9.33
CA LEU A 11 -32.40 -44.62 -7.87
C LEU A 11 -31.22 -45.46 -7.33
N LEU A 12 -30.96 -46.61 -7.95
CA LEU A 12 -29.84 -47.47 -7.58
C LEU A 12 -28.48 -46.82 -7.88
N ASP A 13 -28.35 -46.16 -9.02
CA ASP A 13 -27.13 -45.41 -9.38
C ASP A 13 -26.86 -44.27 -8.39
N ASN A 14 -27.90 -43.56 -7.96
CA ASN A 14 -27.79 -42.52 -6.93
C ASN A 14 -27.37 -43.08 -5.57
N ILE A 15 -27.80 -44.29 -5.20
CA ILE A 15 -27.39 -44.93 -3.94
C ILE A 15 -25.95 -45.45 -4.06
N PHE A 16 -25.61 -46.12 -5.17
CA PHE A 16 -24.30 -46.73 -5.38
C PHE A 16 -23.19 -45.68 -5.54
N LEU A 17 -23.51 -44.57 -6.21
CA LEU A 17 -22.60 -43.42 -6.42
C LEU A 17 -22.87 -42.28 -5.44
N ALA A 18 -23.58 -42.52 -4.33
CA ALA A 18 -23.97 -41.47 -3.39
C ALA A 18 -22.76 -40.67 -2.87
N GLU A 19 -21.67 -41.36 -2.52
CA GLU A 19 -20.45 -40.72 -2.03
C GLU A 19 -19.81 -39.83 -3.10
N ASP A 20 -19.63 -40.34 -4.32
CA ASP A 20 -19.06 -39.59 -5.44
C ASP A 20 -19.92 -38.38 -5.81
N ASN A 21 -21.25 -38.54 -5.78
CA ASN A 21 -22.18 -37.45 -6.03
C ASN A 21 -22.09 -36.37 -4.94
N ILE A 22 -22.08 -36.76 -3.66
CA ILE A 22 -21.93 -35.81 -2.54
C ILE A 22 -20.58 -35.08 -2.61
N VAL A 23 -19.49 -35.77 -2.95
CA VAL A 23 -18.16 -35.17 -3.11
C VAL A 23 -18.18 -34.15 -4.24
N LYS A 24 -18.80 -34.49 -5.38
CA LYS A 24 -18.91 -33.60 -6.53
C LYS A 24 -19.77 -32.37 -6.23
N GLU A 25 -20.93 -32.57 -5.60
CA GLU A 25 -21.85 -31.49 -5.22
C GLU A 25 -21.21 -30.56 -4.20
N SER A 26 -20.61 -31.10 -3.13
CA SER A 26 -19.95 -30.29 -2.11
C SER A 26 -18.72 -29.53 -2.63
N TYR A 27 -17.98 -30.13 -3.57
CA TYR A 27 -16.90 -29.42 -4.27
C TYR A 27 -17.43 -28.25 -5.10
N GLN A 28 -18.49 -28.46 -5.87
CA GLN A 28 -19.12 -27.41 -6.68
C GLN A 28 -19.68 -26.30 -5.80
N GLU A 29 -20.42 -26.65 -4.75
CA GLU A 29 -20.93 -25.69 -3.77
C GLU A 29 -19.79 -24.90 -3.12
N GLY A 30 -18.75 -25.58 -2.65
CA GLY A 30 -17.59 -24.94 -2.03
C GLY A 30 -16.86 -23.98 -2.98
N LEU A 31 -16.74 -24.35 -4.26
CA LEU A 31 -16.14 -23.51 -5.29
C LEU A 31 -17.00 -22.28 -5.58
N GLU A 32 -18.31 -22.45 -5.71
CA GLU A 32 -19.24 -21.34 -5.96
C GLU A 32 -19.28 -20.35 -4.80
N VAL A 33 -19.42 -20.86 -3.57
CA VAL A 33 -19.40 -20.05 -2.34
C VAL A 33 -18.05 -19.35 -2.18
N GLY A 34 -16.95 -20.08 -2.39
CA GLY A 34 -15.60 -19.53 -2.32
C GLY A 34 -15.36 -18.41 -3.33
N ARG A 35 -15.83 -18.60 -4.57
CA ARG A 35 -15.73 -17.60 -5.64
C ARG A 35 -16.55 -16.36 -5.32
N ALA A 36 -17.82 -16.52 -4.94
CA ALA A 36 -18.70 -15.40 -4.60
C ALA A 36 -18.15 -14.60 -3.41
N ARG A 37 -17.63 -15.29 -2.40
CA ARG A 37 -17.00 -14.66 -1.24
C ARG A 37 -15.72 -13.91 -1.63
N GLY A 38 -14.83 -14.55 -2.39
CA GLY A 38 -13.57 -13.96 -2.82
C GLY A 38 -13.78 -12.71 -3.70
N GLU A 39 -14.77 -12.75 -4.60
CA GLU A 39 -15.14 -11.59 -5.42
C GLU A 39 -15.61 -10.42 -4.56
N LYS A 40 -16.52 -10.68 -3.61
CA LYS A 40 -17.03 -9.65 -2.70
C LYS A 40 -15.92 -9.05 -1.84
N GLU A 41 -15.12 -9.90 -1.19
CA GLU A 41 -14.03 -9.44 -0.32
C GLU A 41 -12.96 -8.67 -1.10
N GLY A 42 -12.61 -9.16 -2.31
CA GLY A 42 -11.67 -8.49 -3.21
C GLY A 42 -12.18 -7.12 -3.65
N TYR A 43 -13.45 -7.03 -4.05
CA TYR A 43 -14.08 -5.77 -4.43
C TYR A 43 -14.11 -4.77 -3.29
N GLU A 44 -14.59 -5.18 -2.11
CA GLU A 44 -14.67 -4.32 -0.92
C GLU A 44 -13.28 -3.80 -0.50
N LEU A 45 -12.28 -4.67 -0.51
CA LEU A 45 -10.91 -4.32 -0.19
C LEU A 45 -10.32 -3.33 -1.20
N GLY A 46 -10.48 -3.60 -2.49
CA GLY A 46 -10.03 -2.75 -3.58
C GLY A 46 -10.68 -1.37 -3.52
N TYR A 47 -12.00 -1.33 -3.38
CA TYR A 47 -12.77 -0.08 -3.25
C TYR A 47 -12.33 0.75 -2.05
N LYS A 48 -12.21 0.13 -0.86
CA LYS A 48 -11.80 0.83 0.36
C LYS A 48 -10.38 1.38 0.25
N LYS A 49 -9.45 0.61 -0.33
CA LYS A 49 -8.06 1.05 -0.56
C LYS A 49 -8.00 2.18 -1.58
N GLY A 50 -8.70 2.04 -2.71
CA GLY A 50 -8.77 3.07 -3.75
C GLY A 50 -9.36 4.38 -3.24
N LEU A 51 -10.44 4.32 -2.46
CA LEU A 51 -11.04 5.52 -1.85
C LEU A 51 -10.07 6.22 -0.90
N ARG A 52 -9.37 5.47 -0.04
CA ARG A 52 -8.35 6.03 0.86
C ARG A 52 -7.24 6.71 0.06
N LEU A 53 -6.80 6.08 -1.02
CA LEU A 53 -5.76 6.58 -1.89
C LEU A 53 -6.16 7.87 -2.60
N GLY A 54 -7.37 7.88 -3.19
CA GLY A 54 -7.91 9.07 -3.86
C GLY A 54 -8.06 10.24 -2.90
N LYS A 55 -8.50 9.99 -1.66
CA LYS A 55 -8.56 11.02 -0.61
C LYS A 55 -7.17 11.58 -0.30
N GLU A 56 -6.18 10.69 -0.09
CA GLU A 56 -4.79 11.10 0.17
C GLU A 56 -4.23 11.96 -0.97
N LEU A 57 -4.41 11.53 -2.23
CA LEU A 57 -3.98 12.29 -3.40
C LEU A 57 -4.68 13.65 -3.49
N GLY A 58 -5.98 13.71 -3.19
CA GLY A 58 -6.73 14.96 -3.15
C GLY A 58 -6.23 15.93 -2.08
N GLU A 59 -5.93 15.43 -0.88
CA GLU A 59 -5.33 16.22 0.21
C GLU A 59 -3.96 16.78 -0.22
N ILE A 60 -3.10 15.94 -0.80
CA ILE A 60 -1.78 16.36 -1.32
C ILE A 60 -1.97 17.42 -2.42
N TYR A 61 -2.85 17.18 -3.38
CA TYR A 61 -3.11 18.12 -4.48
C TYR A 61 -3.62 19.48 -3.96
N SER A 62 -4.52 19.47 -2.97
CA SER A 62 -5.01 20.71 -2.35
C SER A 62 -3.88 21.52 -1.70
N SER A 63 -2.92 20.85 -1.05
CA SER A 63 -1.76 21.50 -0.46
C SER A 63 -0.85 22.13 -1.53
N VAL A 64 -0.71 21.48 -2.69
CA VAL A 64 0.05 21.99 -3.83
C VAL A 64 -0.58 23.26 -4.39
N VAL A 65 -1.91 23.27 -4.52
CA VAL A 65 -2.66 24.45 -4.97
C VAL A 65 -2.58 25.60 -3.97
N ALA A 66 -2.66 25.31 -2.66
CA ALA A 66 -2.55 26.32 -1.61
C ALA A 66 -1.15 26.97 -1.56
N GLN A 67 -0.10 26.24 -1.91
CA GLN A 67 1.30 26.66 -1.83
C GLN A 67 1.88 27.20 -3.15
N GLN A 68 1.04 27.63 -4.09
CA GLN A 68 1.52 28.12 -5.41
C GLN A 68 2.48 29.32 -5.36
N LYS A 69 2.38 30.17 -4.33
CA LYS A 69 3.27 31.33 -4.12
C LYS A 69 4.32 31.02 -3.05
N HIS A 70 5.44 30.44 -3.47
CA HIS A 70 6.58 30.14 -2.60
C HIS A 70 7.91 30.42 -3.32
N THR A 71 9.04 30.17 -2.64
CA THR A 71 10.39 30.22 -3.22
C THR A 71 10.53 29.30 -4.43
N GLU A 72 11.38 29.68 -5.39
CA GLU A 72 11.57 28.95 -6.67
C GLU A 72 11.85 27.45 -6.48
N ASN A 73 12.69 27.09 -5.48
CA ASN A 73 13.00 25.70 -5.15
C ASN A 73 11.76 24.90 -4.72
N VAL A 74 10.85 25.53 -3.98
CA VAL A 74 9.60 24.90 -3.54
C VAL A 74 8.63 24.82 -4.71
N GLN A 75 8.56 25.85 -5.55
CA GLN A 75 7.72 25.85 -6.75
C GLN A 75 8.09 24.72 -7.72
N HIS A 76 9.38 24.49 -7.95
CA HIS A 76 9.83 23.38 -8.78
C HIS A 76 9.46 22.01 -8.18
N ALA A 77 9.63 21.85 -6.85
CA ALA A 77 9.23 20.62 -6.16
C ALA A 77 7.70 20.40 -6.19
N LEU A 78 6.90 21.46 -6.07
CA LEU A 78 5.45 21.44 -6.19
C LEU A 78 5.00 21.10 -7.62
N GLN A 79 5.70 21.61 -8.63
CA GLN A 79 5.39 21.31 -10.03
C GLN A 79 5.71 19.86 -10.40
N GLN A 80 6.82 19.31 -9.89
CA GLN A 80 7.11 17.86 -10.01
C GLN A 80 6.01 17.03 -9.35
N LEU A 81 5.63 17.36 -8.11
CA LEU A 81 4.57 16.68 -7.39
C LEU A 81 3.23 16.73 -8.12
N ARG A 82 2.87 17.89 -8.67
CA ARG A 82 1.67 18.05 -9.48
C ARG A 82 1.70 17.16 -10.72
N THR A 83 2.83 17.11 -11.42
CA THR A 83 2.98 16.29 -12.63
C THR A 83 2.80 14.80 -12.32
N SER A 84 3.40 14.31 -11.22
CA SER A 84 3.24 12.93 -10.79
C SER A 84 1.78 12.59 -10.46
N ILE A 85 1.04 13.51 -9.84
CA ILE A 85 -0.39 13.34 -9.52
C ILE A 85 -1.23 13.37 -10.81
N ASP A 86 -0.93 14.25 -11.75
CA ASP A 86 -1.66 14.37 -13.03
C ASP A 86 -1.44 13.15 -13.94
N GLN A 87 -0.25 12.53 -13.86
CA GLN A 87 0.08 11.29 -14.57
C GLN A 87 -0.43 10.03 -13.86
N PHE A 88 -1.01 10.16 -12.67
CA PHE A 88 -1.50 9.01 -11.92
C PHE A 88 -2.65 8.32 -12.68
N PRO A 89 -2.65 6.98 -12.82
CA PRO A 89 -3.65 6.26 -13.61
C PRO A 89 -5.06 6.50 -13.07
N ARG A 90 -5.97 6.91 -13.96
CA ARG A 90 -7.39 7.08 -13.62
C ARG A 90 -8.22 5.81 -13.86
N ASP A 91 -7.68 4.91 -14.67
CA ASP A 91 -8.29 3.65 -15.03
C ASP A 91 -7.48 2.48 -14.45
N ASN A 92 -8.18 1.38 -14.16
CA ASN A 92 -7.57 0.18 -13.60
C ASN A 92 -6.83 -0.61 -14.70
N ASN A 93 -5.55 -0.32 -14.88
CA ASN A 93 -4.65 -1.09 -15.74
C ASN A 93 -3.84 -2.08 -14.90
N ALA A 94 -3.89 -3.37 -15.24
CA ALA A 94 -3.17 -4.43 -14.53
C ALA A 94 -1.63 -4.29 -14.60
N GLU A 95 -1.11 -3.63 -15.65
CA GLU A 95 0.33 -3.44 -15.85
C GLU A 95 0.86 -2.16 -15.17
N ALA A 96 -0.02 -1.31 -14.63
CA ALA A 96 0.41 -0.07 -14.00
C ALA A 96 0.97 -0.34 -12.59
N ASP A 97 2.16 0.16 -12.31
CA ASP A 97 2.74 0.13 -10.96
C ASP A 97 2.12 1.22 -10.07
N ILE A 98 0.87 1.00 -9.68
CA ILE A 98 0.11 1.91 -8.81
C ILE A 98 0.84 2.11 -7.47
N ILE A 99 1.50 1.07 -6.96
CA ILE A 99 2.16 1.12 -5.64
C ILE A 99 3.39 2.01 -5.70
N GLY A 100 4.27 1.79 -6.68
CA GLY A 100 5.48 2.60 -6.87
C GLY A 100 5.14 4.08 -7.11
N MET A 101 4.17 4.36 -7.98
CA MET A 101 3.73 5.73 -8.25
C MET A 101 3.23 6.47 -7.00
N VAL A 102 2.51 5.76 -6.12
CA VAL A 102 2.01 6.34 -4.85
C VAL A 102 3.16 6.62 -3.88
N GLU A 103 4.13 5.71 -3.80
CA GLU A 103 5.31 5.91 -2.96
C GLU A 103 6.14 7.11 -3.42
N ASP A 104 6.31 7.29 -4.72
CA ASP A 104 6.97 8.45 -5.30
C ASP A 104 6.24 9.75 -4.96
N ILE A 105 4.92 9.79 -5.13
CA ILE A 105 4.09 10.95 -4.77
C ILE A 105 4.24 11.27 -3.26
N ARG A 106 4.19 10.24 -2.39
CA ARG A 106 4.40 10.42 -0.94
C ARG A 106 5.78 10.97 -0.61
N ASN A 107 6.82 10.48 -1.27
CA ASN A 107 8.19 10.92 -1.05
C ASN A 107 8.40 12.37 -1.52
N GLN A 108 7.86 12.73 -2.68
CA GLN A 108 7.82 14.10 -3.18
C GLN A 108 7.05 15.02 -2.22
N TYR A 109 5.91 14.59 -1.70
CA TYR A 109 5.14 15.35 -0.72
C TYR A 109 5.89 15.55 0.61
N LYS A 110 6.57 14.51 1.13
CA LYS A 110 7.46 14.64 2.31
C LYS A 110 8.54 15.68 2.07
N ARG A 111 9.18 15.68 0.90
CA ARG A 111 10.19 16.66 0.52
C ARG A 111 9.62 18.08 0.51
N VAL A 112 8.45 18.29 -0.10
CA VAL A 112 7.75 19.59 -0.10
C VAL A 112 7.45 20.05 1.33
N ARG A 113 6.96 19.17 2.20
CA ARG A 113 6.71 19.49 3.61
C ARG A 113 7.97 19.90 4.36
N VAL A 114 9.11 19.24 4.13
CA VAL A 114 10.38 19.63 4.76
C VAL A 114 10.84 21.01 4.28
N LEU A 115 10.70 21.30 2.98
CA LEU A 115 11.10 22.59 2.41
C LEU A 115 10.21 23.74 2.88
N THR A 116 8.92 23.48 3.13
CA THR A 116 7.95 24.51 3.58
C THR A 116 7.89 24.67 5.09
N ALA A 117 8.14 23.61 5.88
CA ALA A 117 8.09 23.66 7.34
C ALA A 117 9.29 24.34 8.00
N GLY A 118 10.32 24.73 7.24
CA GLY A 118 11.43 25.57 7.71
C GLY A 118 12.23 25.02 8.90
N LYS A 119 13.39 24.41 8.64
CA LYS A 119 14.49 24.20 9.62
C LYS A 119 14.08 23.73 11.02
N VAL A 120 13.56 22.51 11.17
CA VAL A 120 13.73 21.75 12.43
C VAL A 120 14.99 20.89 12.29
N GLY A 121 16.14 21.54 12.37
CA GLY A 121 17.45 20.90 12.23
C GLY A 121 18.56 21.93 12.37
N LYS A 122 18.95 22.20 13.62
CA LYS A 122 20.09 23.04 13.97
C LYS A 122 21.36 22.57 13.25
N THR A 123 22.04 23.53 12.62
CA THR A 123 23.51 23.62 12.48
C THR A 123 24.30 22.36 12.85
N THR A 124 24.72 21.58 11.85
CA THR A 124 25.96 20.80 11.97
C THR A 124 27.11 21.81 12.00
N LYS A 125 27.53 22.21 13.20
CA LYS A 125 28.86 22.80 13.38
C LYS A 125 29.85 21.79 12.83
N LYS A 126 30.60 22.21 11.82
CA LYS A 126 31.79 21.55 11.30
C LYS A 126 32.71 21.27 12.49
N VAL A 127 32.82 20.01 12.90
CA VAL A 127 33.87 19.59 13.83
C VAL A 127 35.13 19.51 12.99
N GLU A 128 36.00 20.51 13.16
CA GLU A 128 37.36 20.46 12.68
C GLU A 128 38.11 19.38 13.48
N ASN A 129 38.32 18.23 12.86
CA ASN A 129 39.24 17.23 13.37
C ASN A 129 40.67 17.74 13.16
N ASN A 130 41.18 18.49 14.14
CA ASN A 130 42.63 18.62 14.32
C ASN A 130 43.15 17.34 14.96
N SER A 131 43.60 16.43 14.11
CA SER A 131 44.51 15.37 14.50
C SER A 131 45.87 16.00 14.84
N SER A 132 46.16 16.16 16.12
CA SER A 132 47.52 16.31 16.61
C SER A 132 47.72 15.37 17.79
N SER A 133 48.45 14.30 17.51
CA SER A 133 49.08 13.41 18.47
C SER A 133 49.93 14.16 19.48
N SER A 134 49.84 13.83 20.77
CA SER A 134 50.99 13.53 21.63
C SER A 134 50.56 13.34 23.09
N GLY A 135 51.26 12.44 23.79
CA GLY A 135 51.58 12.63 25.20
C GLY A 135 50.81 11.81 26.24
N ALA A 136 51.48 10.79 26.75
CA ALA A 136 51.13 9.94 27.88
C ALA A 136 50.85 10.69 29.21
N THR A 137 50.02 10.12 30.09
CA THR A 137 50.41 9.44 31.36
C THR A 137 49.21 9.20 32.29
N GLU A 138 49.17 7.97 32.85
CA GLU A 138 48.69 7.47 34.15
C GLU A 138 47.61 8.25 34.97
N LYS A 139 46.63 7.66 35.67
CA LYS A 139 46.68 6.51 36.59
C LYS A 139 45.29 5.87 36.77
N ALA A 140 45.34 4.56 37.01
CA ALA A 140 44.23 3.71 37.45
C ALA A 140 43.68 4.09 38.84
N LYS A 141 42.36 3.95 39.01
CA LYS A 141 41.72 3.53 40.27
C LYS A 141 40.50 2.66 39.95
N ASP A 142 40.68 1.37 40.15
CA ASP A 142 39.66 0.34 40.24
C ASP A 142 38.96 0.44 41.61
N PHE A 143 37.63 0.40 41.66
CA PHE A 143 36.88 -0.12 42.81
C PHE A 143 35.48 -0.54 42.34
N SER A 144 35.39 -1.76 41.84
CA SER A 144 34.16 -2.54 41.83
C SER A 144 34.03 -3.23 43.20
N PHE A 145 32.88 -3.07 43.84
CA PHE A 145 32.13 -4.13 44.52
C PHE A 145 30.64 -3.80 44.40
#